data_AF-A0CPM2-F1
#
_entry.id   AF-A0CPM2-F1
#
_cell.length_a   1.000
_cell.length_b   1.000
_cell.length_c   1.000
_cell.angle_alpha   90.00
_cell.angle_beta   90.00
_cell.angle_gamma   90.00
#
_symmetry.space_group_name_H-M   'P 1'
#
loop_
_entity.id
_entity.type
_entity.pdbx_description
1 polymer ?
#
loop_
_entity_poly.entity_id
_entity_poly.type
_entity_poly.pdbx_seq_one_letter_code
_entity_poly.pdbx_strand_id
1 'polypeptide(L)'
;MKTQLLLLAMISLSVNALTATNECDCTEIVQSADCKGGCTWSSADSSCSAKTVDCTTYTTQPTCDAVNTCAWNDTTSKCATFTACADYTVTTSAQCYAKDSTCVPGTTGTDGKTPCKTGSVTCSSFSNAADCNFKSPSSNAVCWFKASTCSQIDVSKCSTITDQDVCTLLCKWTSAGACAANTCADMTTAEACDTVSTDDFSGVNICSWNSSTSKCGDAADVSALTSANCFDKTAGYYYWDGSACSECSGSSSNGYILAFIGFIAMLMF
;
A
#
# COMPACT_ATOMS: atom_id res chain seq x y z
N MET A 1 -3.68 42.96 -47.21
CA MET A 1 -4.17 42.50 -45.89
C MET A 1 -3.41 41.23 -45.53
N LYS A 2 -2.45 41.33 -44.61
CA LYS A 2 -1.64 40.20 -44.11
C LYS A 2 -2.18 39.84 -42.73
N THR A 3 -2.93 38.74 -42.63
CA THR A 3 -3.42 38.23 -41.34
C THR A 3 -2.30 37.40 -40.72
N GLN A 4 -1.74 37.89 -39.61
CA GLN A 4 -0.67 37.23 -38.87
C GLN A 4 -1.20 35.97 -38.17
N LEU A 5 -0.54 34.85 -38.45
CA LEU A 5 -0.71 33.57 -37.74
C LEU A 5 0.08 33.67 -36.43
N LEU A 6 -0.60 33.91 -35.31
CA LEU A 6 0.02 33.82 -33.98
C LEU A 6 0.13 32.34 -33.61
N LEU A 7 1.31 31.74 -33.79
CA LEU A 7 1.67 30.48 -33.14
C LEU A 7 1.84 30.76 -31.64
N LEU A 8 0.82 30.41 -30.84
CA LEU A 8 0.97 30.20 -29.41
C LEU A 8 1.74 28.89 -29.21
N ALA A 9 3.05 28.99 -29.03
CA ALA A 9 3.86 27.91 -28.51
C ALA A 9 3.46 27.67 -27.05
N MET A 10 2.58 26.70 -26.80
CA MET A 10 2.36 26.16 -25.46
C MET A 10 3.64 25.43 -25.05
N ILE A 11 4.51 26.13 -24.33
CA ILE A 11 5.61 25.51 -23.60
C ILE A 11 4.94 24.70 -22.49
N SER A 12 4.70 23.42 -22.75
CA SER A 12 4.37 22.44 -21.71
C SER A 12 5.61 22.30 -20.83
N LEU A 13 5.69 23.11 -19.77
CA LEU A 13 6.60 22.84 -18.66
C LEU A 13 6.17 21.49 -18.08
N SER A 14 6.86 20.43 -18.46
CA SER A 14 6.74 19.15 -17.79
C SER A 14 7.33 19.33 -16.40
N VAL A 15 6.46 19.64 -15.44
CA VAL A 15 6.79 19.43 -14.02
C VAL A 15 7.09 17.95 -13.86
N ASN A 16 8.28 17.64 -13.33
CA ASN A 16 8.55 16.29 -12.88
C ASN A 16 7.61 16.01 -11.73
N ALA A 17 6.91 14.87 -11.76
CA ALA A 17 6.04 14.49 -10.67
C ALA A 17 6.84 14.38 -9.36
N LEU A 18 6.29 14.94 -8.28
CA LEU A 18 6.83 14.71 -6.95
C LEU A 18 6.49 13.27 -6.53
N THR A 19 7.52 12.45 -6.34
CA THR A 19 7.38 11.03 -6.00
C THR A 19 7.92 10.76 -4.60
N ALA A 20 7.21 9.95 -3.81
CA ALA A 20 7.67 9.45 -2.53
C ALA A 20 7.60 7.92 -2.49
N THR A 21 8.55 7.28 -1.83
CA THR A 21 8.71 5.81 -1.82
C THR A 21 8.65 5.18 -0.43
N ASN A 22 8.65 5.99 0.63
CA ASN A 22 8.62 5.51 2.01
C ASN A 22 7.36 5.99 2.71
N GLU A 23 6.52 5.04 3.13
CA GLU A 23 5.42 5.31 4.05
C GLU A 23 5.98 5.54 5.47
N CYS A 24 5.30 6.38 6.25
CA CYS A 24 5.72 6.72 7.60
C CYS A 24 5.72 5.50 8.52
N ASP A 25 6.83 5.33 9.26
CA ASP A 25 6.78 4.53 10.46
C ASP A 25 5.92 5.24 11.52
N CYS A 26 5.17 4.49 12.32
CA CYS A 26 4.35 5.08 13.38
C CYS A 26 5.16 5.96 14.32
N THR A 27 6.45 5.68 14.53
CA THR A 27 7.34 6.46 15.39
C THR A 27 7.74 7.82 14.82
N GLU A 28 7.60 8.04 13.51
CA GLU A 28 7.81 9.34 12.85
C GLU A 28 6.61 10.28 13.08
N ILE A 29 5.44 9.73 13.37
CA ILE A 29 4.19 10.49 13.50
C ILE A 29 4.13 11.16 14.88
N VAL A 30 4.23 12.49 14.89
CA VAL A 30 4.23 13.30 16.11
C VAL A 30 2.87 13.94 16.44
N GLN A 31 1.87 13.79 15.57
CA GLN A 31 0.53 14.32 15.77
C GLN A 31 -0.49 13.20 15.99
N SER A 32 -1.32 13.35 17.01
CA SER A 32 -2.36 12.35 17.34
C SER A 32 -3.40 12.17 16.22
N ALA A 33 -3.66 13.22 15.43
CA ALA A 33 -4.60 13.19 14.31
C ALA A 33 -4.09 12.33 13.13
N ASP A 34 -2.78 12.24 12.97
CA ASP A 34 -2.13 11.46 11.91
C ASP A 34 -1.87 10.01 12.37
N CYS A 35 -1.86 9.76 13.69
CA CYS A 35 -1.62 8.44 14.27
C CYS A 35 -2.85 7.52 14.15
N LYS A 36 -3.08 6.99 12.95
CA LYS A 36 -4.24 6.16 12.60
C LYS A 36 -3.87 4.92 11.80
N GLY A 37 -4.88 4.14 11.40
CA GLY A 37 -4.69 2.89 10.65
C GLY A 37 -3.94 1.84 11.46
N GLY A 38 -2.73 1.48 11.02
CA GLY A 38 -1.83 0.53 11.68
C GLY A 38 -1.16 1.06 12.95
N CYS A 39 -1.36 2.33 13.30
CA CYS A 39 -0.75 2.97 14.45
C CYS A 39 -1.74 3.22 15.60
N THR A 40 -1.22 3.49 16.79
CA THR A 40 -1.98 3.86 18.00
C THR A 40 -1.25 4.95 18.77
N TRP A 41 -2.00 5.97 19.17
CA TRP A 41 -1.51 7.10 19.94
C TRP A 41 -1.53 6.83 21.44
N SER A 42 -0.40 7.01 22.12
CA SER A 42 -0.30 7.05 23.58
C SER A 42 -0.46 8.50 24.06
N SER A 43 -1.55 8.81 24.74
CA SER A 43 -1.71 10.12 25.39
C SER A 43 -0.79 10.30 26.60
N ALA A 44 -0.28 9.21 27.17
CA ALA A 44 0.65 9.26 28.30
C ALA A 44 2.04 9.74 27.86
N ASP A 45 2.50 9.24 26.72
CA ASP A 45 3.84 9.52 26.19
C ASP A 45 3.84 10.56 25.07
N SER A 46 2.64 11.01 24.64
CA SER A 46 2.43 11.87 23.46
C SER A 46 3.18 11.35 22.23
N SER A 47 3.08 10.04 22.01
CA SER A 47 3.80 9.34 20.95
C SER A 47 2.88 8.40 20.18
N CYS A 48 3.23 8.20 18.91
CA CYS A 48 2.59 7.24 18.05
C CYS A 48 3.45 5.97 17.95
N SER A 49 2.81 4.81 17.94
CA SER A 49 3.47 3.51 17.86
C SER A 49 2.65 2.53 17.05
N ALA A 50 3.28 1.46 16.55
CA ALA A 50 2.56 0.40 15.87
C ALA A 50 1.49 -0.22 16.78
N LYS A 51 0.30 -0.43 16.24
CA LYS A 51 -0.80 -1.08 16.97
C LYS A 51 -0.42 -2.52 17.27
N THR A 52 -0.23 -2.83 18.54
CA THR A 52 -0.05 -4.22 18.99
C THR A 52 -1.41 -4.88 19.11
N VAL A 53 -1.61 -5.98 18.35
CA VAL A 53 -2.81 -6.82 18.50
C VAL A 53 -2.61 -7.76 19.67
N ASP A 54 -3.42 -7.61 20.71
CA ASP A 54 -3.47 -8.58 21.80
C ASP A 54 -4.28 -9.82 21.37
N CYS A 55 -3.54 -10.84 20.93
CA CYS A 55 -4.12 -12.11 20.51
C CYS A 55 -4.87 -12.84 21.62
N THR A 56 -4.61 -12.55 22.90
CA THR A 56 -5.26 -13.24 24.02
C THR A 56 -6.74 -12.90 24.16
N THR A 57 -7.19 -11.82 23.51
CA THR A 57 -8.60 -11.42 23.46
C THR A 57 -9.47 -12.35 22.59
N TYR A 58 -8.86 -13.12 21.69
CA TYR A 58 -9.57 -14.08 20.83
C TYR A 58 -9.63 -15.46 21.49
N THR A 59 -10.76 -15.76 22.12
CA THR A 59 -10.93 -16.95 22.97
C THR A 59 -11.31 -18.23 22.22
N THR A 60 -11.53 -18.17 20.90
CA THR A 60 -11.89 -19.33 20.08
C THR A 60 -10.99 -19.44 18.86
N GLN A 61 -10.77 -20.67 18.37
CA GLN A 61 -9.95 -20.89 17.18
C GLN A 61 -10.46 -20.11 15.94
N PRO A 62 -11.76 -20.11 15.59
CA PRO A 62 -12.23 -19.37 14.42
C PRO A 62 -11.99 -17.86 14.51
N THR A 63 -12.17 -17.26 15.69
CA THR A 63 -11.92 -15.82 15.88
C THR A 63 -10.44 -15.48 15.89
N CYS A 64 -9.59 -16.38 16.37
CA CYS A 64 -8.14 -16.25 16.30
C CYS A 64 -7.60 -16.39 14.86
N ASP A 65 -8.11 -17.38 14.12
CA ASP A 65 -7.69 -17.68 12.75
C ASP A 65 -8.02 -16.53 11.79
N ALA A 66 -9.07 -15.74 12.07
CA ALA A 66 -9.47 -14.57 11.30
C ALA A 66 -8.52 -13.36 11.43
N VAL A 67 -7.54 -13.40 12.35
CA VAL A 67 -6.62 -12.28 12.62
C VAL A 67 -5.23 -12.65 12.11
N ASN A 68 -4.72 -11.91 11.13
CA ASN A 68 -3.49 -12.27 10.41
C ASN A 68 -2.25 -12.40 11.33
N THR A 69 -2.14 -11.55 12.36
CA THR A 69 -1.00 -11.53 13.30
C THR A 69 -1.12 -12.52 14.46
N CYS A 70 -2.23 -13.25 14.55
CA CYS A 70 -2.51 -14.20 15.63
C CYS A 70 -2.67 -15.61 15.08
N ALA A 71 -2.45 -16.63 15.89
CA ALA A 71 -2.70 -18.01 15.50
C ALA A 71 -3.08 -18.88 16.71
N TRP A 72 -3.91 -19.89 16.46
CA TRP A 72 -4.40 -20.76 17.51
C TRP A 72 -3.36 -21.80 17.89
N ASN A 73 -2.94 -21.79 19.14
CA ASN A 73 -2.00 -22.76 19.69
C ASN A 73 -2.77 -23.93 20.30
N ASP A 74 -2.75 -25.07 19.63
CA ASP A 74 -3.47 -26.28 20.07
C ASP A 74 -2.96 -26.83 21.41
N THR A 75 -1.64 -26.75 21.65
CA THR A 75 -1.01 -27.23 22.90
C THR A 75 -1.56 -26.51 24.13
N THR A 76 -1.83 -25.22 24.02
CA THR A 76 -2.36 -24.39 25.12
C THR A 76 -3.86 -24.16 25.01
N SER A 77 -4.48 -24.53 23.87
CA SER A 77 -5.86 -24.22 23.52
C SER A 77 -6.18 -22.72 23.67
N LYS A 78 -5.27 -21.86 23.22
CA LYS A 78 -5.37 -20.41 23.30
C LYS A 78 -4.82 -19.75 22.04
N CYS A 79 -5.33 -18.56 21.73
CA CYS A 79 -4.78 -17.71 20.70
C CYS A 79 -3.50 -17.03 21.18
N ALA A 80 -2.48 -17.00 20.33
CA ALA A 80 -1.19 -16.37 20.59
C ALA A 80 -0.73 -15.58 19.35
N THR A 81 0.30 -14.75 19.51
CA THR A 81 0.96 -14.10 18.38
C THR A 81 1.49 -15.16 17.43
N PHE A 82 1.26 -14.98 16.13
CA PHE A 82 1.82 -15.84 15.10
C PHE A 82 3.34 -15.69 15.04
N THR A 83 4.07 -16.81 15.05
CA THR A 83 5.54 -16.87 14.96
C THR A 83 6.02 -17.43 13.62
N ALA A 84 5.53 -18.61 13.23
CA ALA A 84 5.92 -19.25 11.99
C ALA A 84 4.78 -20.14 11.44
N CYS A 85 4.78 -20.40 10.14
CA CYS A 85 3.74 -21.19 9.48
C CYS A 85 3.56 -22.58 10.10
N ALA A 86 4.66 -23.25 10.47
CA ALA A 86 4.63 -24.62 10.95
C ALA A 86 4.10 -24.78 12.39
N ASP A 87 4.01 -23.68 13.14
CA ASP A 87 3.73 -23.71 14.58
C ASP A 87 2.23 -23.82 14.89
N TYR A 88 1.36 -23.69 13.89
CA TYR A 88 -0.09 -23.54 14.10
C TYR A 88 -0.95 -24.29 13.08
N THR A 89 -2.19 -24.53 13.47
CA THR A 89 -3.24 -25.09 12.61
C THR A 89 -4.37 -24.08 12.44
N VAL A 90 -5.08 -24.17 11.32
CA VAL A 90 -6.24 -23.35 11.00
C VAL A 90 -7.47 -24.22 10.71
N THR A 91 -8.65 -23.64 10.93
CA THR A 91 -9.93 -24.31 10.64
C THR A 91 -10.28 -24.33 9.14
N THR A 92 -9.77 -23.37 8.37
CA THR A 92 -9.95 -23.32 6.91
C THR A 92 -8.59 -23.17 6.24
N SER A 93 -8.28 -24.02 5.26
CA SER A 93 -6.98 -24.02 4.55
C SER A 93 -6.59 -22.64 3.98
N ALA A 94 -7.58 -21.86 3.54
CA ALA A 94 -7.37 -20.51 3.02
C ALA A 94 -6.77 -19.53 4.05
N GLN A 95 -6.94 -19.79 5.35
CA GLN A 95 -6.42 -18.94 6.42
C GLN A 95 -4.90 -19.06 6.57
N CYS A 96 -4.27 -20.13 6.09
CA CYS A 96 -2.80 -20.20 6.06
C CYS A 96 -2.21 -19.05 5.23
N TYR A 97 -2.80 -18.78 4.06
CA TYR A 97 -2.35 -17.69 3.17
C TYR A 97 -2.56 -16.30 3.76
N ALA A 98 -3.41 -16.15 4.78
CA ALA A 98 -3.69 -14.87 5.42
C ALA A 98 -2.69 -14.55 6.54
N LYS A 99 -1.98 -15.55 7.09
CA LYS A 99 -1.02 -15.35 8.18
C LYS A 99 0.27 -14.69 7.69
N ASP A 100 0.81 -15.22 6.60
CA ASP A 100 2.02 -14.73 5.98
C ASP A 100 2.04 -15.16 4.51
N SER A 101 2.66 -14.35 3.65
CA SER A 101 2.78 -14.63 2.21
C SER A 101 3.50 -15.95 1.89
N THR A 102 4.30 -16.46 2.83
CA THR A 102 5.05 -17.72 2.72
C THR A 102 4.31 -18.90 3.35
N CYS A 103 3.12 -18.71 3.93
CA CYS A 103 2.35 -19.78 4.52
C CYS A 103 1.38 -20.41 3.51
N VAL A 104 1.49 -21.72 3.35
CA VAL A 104 0.58 -22.53 2.51
C VAL A 104 -0.06 -23.64 3.34
N PRO A 105 -1.26 -24.12 2.99
CA PRO A 105 -1.90 -25.21 3.70
C PRO A 105 -1.18 -26.55 3.45
N GLY A 106 -1.11 -27.35 4.49
CA GLY A 106 -0.86 -28.79 4.40
C GLY A 106 -2.13 -29.58 4.09
N THR A 107 -2.10 -30.87 4.41
CA THR A 107 -3.28 -31.74 4.29
C THR A 107 -4.17 -31.55 5.50
N THR A 108 -5.46 -31.24 5.29
CA THR A 108 -6.45 -31.18 6.36
C THR A 108 -6.60 -32.56 7.02
N GLY A 109 -6.44 -32.60 8.34
CA GLY A 109 -6.60 -33.80 9.15
C GLY A 109 -8.06 -34.22 9.28
N THR A 110 -8.27 -35.44 9.81
CA THR A 110 -9.61 -35.96 10.11
C THR A 110 -10.32 -35.19 11.24
N ASP A 111 -9.58 -34.39 11.99
CA ASP A 111 -10.07 -33.46 13.01
C ASP A 111 -10.59 -32.13 12.40
N GLY A 112 -10.54 -31.99 11.08
CA GLY A 112 -10.95 -30.77 10.36
C GLY A 112 -9.93 -29.64 10.46
N LYS A 113 -8.75 -29.87 11.01
CA LYS A 113 -7.70 -28.86 11.14
C LYS A 113 -6.69 -28.99 10.01
N THR A 114 -6.20 -27.84 9.55
CA THR A 114 -5.19 -27.78 8.49
C THR A 114 -3.91 -27.20 9.07
N PRO A 115 -2.80 -27.96 9.13
CA PRO A 115 -1.51 -27.38 9.49
C PRO A 115 -1.05 -26.43 8.40
N CYS A 116 -0.48 -25.29 8.79
CA CYS A 116 0.20 -24.41 7.84
C CYS A 116 1.68 -24.84 7.72
N LYS A 117 2.32 -24.51 6.59
CA LYS A 117 3.74 -24.78 6.36
C LYS A 117 4.33 -23.68 5.50
N THR A 118 5.65 -23.52 5.56
CA THR A 118 6.36 -22.63 4.65
C THR A 118 6.30 -23.18 3.22
N GLY A 119 6.00 -22.33 2.26
CA GLY A 119 5.93 -22.65 0.84
C GLY A 119 5.55 -21.44 0.01
N SER A 120 5.13 -21.67 -1.23
CA SER A 120 4.67 -20.63 -2.14
C SER A 120 3.32 -21.02 -2.71
N VAL A 121 2.43 -20.06 -2.88
CA VAL A 121 1.15 -20.28 -3.55
C VAL A 121 1.43 -20.78 -4.98
N THR A 122 0.71 -21.81 -5.40
CA THR A 122 0.73 -22.28 -6.78
C THR A 122 -0.65 -22.06 -7.37
N CYS A 123 -0.81 -21.07 -8.25
CA CYS A 123 -2.12 -20.68 -8.78
C CYS A 123 -2.87 -21.86 -9.41
N SER A 124 -2.18 -22.70 -10.18
CA SER A 124 -2.79 -23.87 -10.85
C SER A 124 -3.34 -24.94 -9.88
N SER A 125 -3.12 -24.81 -8.57
CA SER A 125 -3.72 -25.70 -7.56
C SER A 125 -5.18 -25.37 -7.25
N PHE A 126 -5.66 -24.17 -7.64
CA PHE A 126 -7.03 -23.75 -7.39
C PHE A 126 -7.95 -24.07 -8.58
N SER A 127 -9.14 -24.58 -8.28
CA SER A 127 -10.13 -25.01 -9.27
C SER A 127 -11.32 -24.06 -9.43
N ASN A 128 -11.39 -23.00 -8.61
CA ASN A 128 -12.47 -22.02 -8.64
C ASN A 128 -11.96 -20.60 -8.36
N ALA A 129 -12.77 -19.60 -8.73
CA ALA A 129 -12.40 -18.20 -8.62
C ALA A 129 -12.28 -17.70 -7.17
N ALA A 130 -13.10 -18.19 -6.25
CA ALA A 130 -13.11 -17.72 -4.87
C ALA A 130 -11.81 -18.08 -4.13
N ASP A 131 -11.27 -19.25 -4.42
CA ASP A 131 -10.01 -19.71 -3.81
C ASP A 131 -8.77 -19.19 -4.56
N CYS A 132 -8.91 -18.91 -5.86
CA CYS A 132 -7.83 -18.47 -6.73
C CYS A 132 -7.55 -16.96 -6.64
N ASN A 133 -8.58 -16.13 -6.83
CA ASN A 133 -8.37 -14.71 -7.12
C ASN A 133 -7.68 -13.99 -5.97
N PHE A 134 -6.66 -13.19 -6.32
CA PHE A 134 -5.83 -12.40 -5.39
C PHE A 134 -4.95 -13.18 -4.42
N LYS A 135 -4.82 -14.51 -4.56
CA LYS A 135 -3.74 -15.21 -3.85
C LYS A 135 -2.40 -14.78 -4.43
N SER A 136 -1.42 -14.53 -3.55
CA SER A 136 -0.12 -13.98 -3.94
C SER A 136 0.94 -15.09 -3.92
N PRO A 137 1.39 -15.62 -5.08
CA PRO A 137 2.53 -16.54 -5.15
C PRO A 137 3.88 -15.86 -4.89
N SER A 138 3.96 -14.55 -5.08
CA SER A 138 5.11 -13.71 -4.75
C SER A 138 4.68 -12.24 -4.64
N SER A 139 5.58 -11.36 -4.17
CA SER A 139 5.32 -9.92 -4.07
C SER A 139 4.88 -9.27 -5.39
N ASN A 140 5.23 -9.89 -6.53
CA ASN A 140 5.08 -9.32 -7.86
C ASN A 140 4.08 -10.09 -8.72
N ALA A 141 3.26 -10.96 -8.11
CA ALA A 141 2.34 -11.79 -8.84
C ALA A 141 1.06 -12.06 -8.05
N VAL A 142 -0.03 -12.24 -8.78
CA VAL A 142 -1.33 -12.64 -8.24
C VAL A 142 -1.89 -13.81 -9.03
N CYS A 143 -2.67 -14.64 -8.36
CA CYS A 143 -3.47 -15.67 -8.99
C CYS A 143 -4.77 -15.07 -9.51
N TRP A 144 -5.13 -15.42 -10.74
CA TRP A 144 -6.36 -14.96 -11.40
C TRP A 144 -7.05 -16.12 -12.12
N PHE A 145 -8.34 -16.27 -11.84
CA PHE A 145 -9.18 -17.32 -12.40
C PHE A 145 -9.92 -16.82 -13.63
N LYS A 146 -9.58 -17.37 -14.79
CA LYS A 146 -10.21 -17.02 -16.06
C LYS A 146 -10.32 -18.26 -16.94
N ALA A 147 -11.43 -18.38 -17.66
CA ALA A 147 -11.70 -19.50 -18.56
C ALA A 147 -11.48 -20.88 -17.88
N SER A 148 -12.00 -21.05 -16.66
CA SER A 148 -11.90 -22.28 -15.86
C SER A 148 -10.48 -22.68 -15.43
N THR A 149 -9.50 -21.77 -15.52
CA THR A 149 -8.13 -22.00 -15.08
C THR A 149 -7.67 -20.90 -14.14
N CYS A 150 -6.94 -21.28 -13.08
CA CYS A 150 -6.25 -20.33 -12.21
C CYS A 150 -4.81 -20.18 -12.66
N SER A 151 -4.46 -18.99 -13.16
CA SER A 151 -3.13 -18.70 -13.69
C SER A 151 -2.47 -17.58 -12.90
N GLN A 152 -1.15 -17.57 -12.90
CA GLN A 152 -0.38 -16.47 -12.33
C GLN A 152 -0.34 -15.30 -13.31
N ILE A 153 -0.60 -14.10 -12.82
CA ILE A 153 -0.44 -12.84 -13.53
C ILE A 153 0.70 -12.07 -12.87
N ASP A 154 1.65 -11.62 -13.68
CA ASP A 154 2.70 -10.70 -13.27
C ASP A 154 2.07 -9.32 -13.01
N VAL A 155 2.26 -8.82 -11.80
CA VAL A 155 1.83 -7.48 -11.37
C VAL A 155 3.02 -6.67 -10.83
N SER A 156 4.24 -7.00 -11.25
CA SER A 156 5.44 -6.23 -10.90
C SER A 156 5.33 -4.78 -11.37
N LYS A 157 4.64 -4.55 -12.49
CA LYS A 157 4.34 -3.23 -13.03
C LYS A 157 2.98 -3.21 -13.73
N CYS A 158 2.32 -2.07 -13.82
CA CYS A 158 1.09 -1.96 -14.61
C CYS A 158 1.33 -2.36 -16.07
N SER A 159 2.46 -1.95 -16.65
CA SER A 159 2.83 -2.29 -18.03
C SER A 159 3.04 -3.80 -18.31
N THR A 160 3.23 -4.64 -17.29
CA THR A 160 3.36 -6.11 -17.47
C THR A 160 2.02 -6.84 -17.40
N ILE A 161 0.97 -6.19 -16.90
CA ILE A 161 -0.36 -6.79 -16.73
C ILE A 161 -1.05 -6.89 -18.10
N THR A 162 -1.28 -8.12 -18.54
CA THR A 162 -1.95 -8.41 -19.82
C THR A 162 -3.44 -8.69 -19.67
N ASP A 163 -3.90 -8.99 -18.45
CA ASP A 163 -5.32 -9.23 -18.18
C ASP A 163 -6.06 -7.91 -17.86
N GLN A 164 -7.09 -7.60 -18.64
CA GLN A 164 -7.86 -6.35 -18.51
C GLN A 164 -8.57 -6.22 -17.16
N ASP A 165 -9.08 -7.33 -16.60
CA ASP A 165 -9.85 -7.28 -15.35
C ASP A 165 -8.90 -6.99 -14.18
N VAL A 166 -7.75 -7.67 -14.16
CA VAL A 166 -6.67 -7.40 -13.18
C VAL A 166 -6.15 -5.98 -13.33
N CYS A 167 -5.91 -5.53 -14.57
CA CYS A 167 -5.43 -4.17 -14.82
C CYS A 167 -6.41 -3.11 -14.31
N THR A 168 -7.72 -3.31 -14.51
CA THR A 168 -8.74 -2.33 -14.08
C THR A 168 -8.83 -2.23 -12.56
N LEU A 169 -8.42 -3.27 -11.83
CA LEU A 169 -8.41 -3.28 -10.38
C LEU A 169 -7.19 -2.57 -9.77
N LEU A 170 -6.02 -2.64 -10.44
CA LEU A 170 -4.75 -2.16 -9.89
C LEU A 170 -4.21 -0.90 -10.58
N CYS A 171 -4.63 -0.65 -11.81
CA CYS A 171 -4.01 0.27 -12.77
C CYS A 171 -5.10 0.92 -13.65
N LYS A 172 -4.81 1.23 -14.91
CA LYS A 172 -5.82 1.60 -15.93
C LYS A 172 -5.64 0.83 -17.22
N TRP A 173 -6.76 0.34 -17.76
CA TRP A 173 -6.80 -0.22 -19.10
C TRP A 173 -6.96 0.88 -20.14
N THR A 174 -5.99 1.01 -21.04
CA THR A 174 -5.97 2.08 -22.05
C THR A 174 -6.82 1.70 -23.27
N SER A 175 -7.25 2.71 -24.03
CA SER A 175 -7.96 2.51 -25.30
C SER A 175 -7.11 1.78 -26.36
N ALA A 176 -5.79 1.73 -26.18
CA ALA A 176 -4.87 0.96 -27.02
C ALA A 176 -4.88 -0.55 -26.70
N GLY A 177 -5.66 -0.99 -25.71
CA GLY A 177 -5.71 -2.39 -25.30
C GLY A 177 -4.49 -2.84 -24.49
N ALA A 178 -3.91 -1.93 -23.72
CA ALA A 178 -2.76 -2.19 -22.85
C ALA A 178 -2.99 -1.63 -21.46
N CYS A 179 -2.38 -2.26 -20.45
CA CYS A 179 -2.39 -1.75 -19.08
C CYS A 179 -1.31 -0.67 -18.87
N ALA A 180 -1.64 0.36 -18.10
CA ALA A 180 -0.72 1.44 -17.76
C ALA A 180 -1.00 1.94 -16.33
N ALA A 181 -0.01 2.60 -15.72
CA ALA A 181 -0.18 3.26 -14.44
C ALA A 181 -1.23 4.38 -14.51
N ASN A 182 -1.94 4.60 -13.41
CA ASN A 182 -2.73 5.82 -13.24
C ASN A 182 -1.78 7.03 -13.12
N THR A 183 -2.25 8.17 -13.59
CA THR A 183 -1.60 9.47 -13.51
C THR A 183 -2.50 10.43 -12.76
N CYS A 184 -1.96 11.49 -12.17
CA CYS A 184 -2.80 12.48 -11.50
C CYS A 184 -3.87 13.06 -12.44
N ALA A 185 -3.56 13.20 -13.74
CA ALA A 185 -4.51 13.67 -14.75
C ALA A 185 -5.72 12.73 -14.97
N ASP A 186 -5.65 11.46 -14.56
CA ASP A 186 -6.79 10.54 -14.63
C ASP A 186 -7.81 10.79 -13.50
N MET A 187 -7.43 11.51 -12.44
CA MET A 187 -8.32 11.86 -11.33
C MET A 187 -9.21 13.06 -11.71
N THR A 188 -10.51 12.81 -11.83
CA THR A 188 -11.45 13.81 -12.35
C THR A 188 -12.18 14.62 -11.28
N THR A 189 -11.90 14.38 -9.99
CA THR A 189 -12.54 15.08 -8.88
C THR A 189 -11.50 15.59 -7.89
N ALA A 190 -11.82 16.68 -7.19
CA ALA A 190 -10.95 17.23 -6.15
C ALA A 190 -10.74 16.26 -4.98
N GLU A 191 -11.72 15.41 -4.69
CA GLU A 191 -11.66 14.44 -3.60
C GLU A 191 -10.70 13.28 -3.90
N ALA A 192 -10.61 12.84 -5.16
CA ALA A 192 -9.73 11.76 -5.58
C ALA A 192 -8.32 12.23 -5.99
N CYS A 193 -8.06 13.54 -6.01
CA CYS A 193 -6.81 14.12 -6.51
C CYS A 193 -5.74 14.18 -5.41
N ASP A 194 -5.30 13.01 -4.96
CA ASP A 194 -4.46 12.88 -3.76
C ASP A 194 -3.12 12.28 -4.13
N THR A 195 -3.11 10.99 -4.48
CA THR A 195 -1.92 10.29 -4.97
C THR A 195 -2.29 9.29 -6.06
N VAL A 196 -1.29 8.90 -6.84
CA VAL A 196 -1.36 7.74 -7.74
C VAL A 196 -0.11 6.88 -7.55
N SER A 197 -0.26 5.56 -7.54
CA SER A 197 0.90 4.66 -7.46
C SER A 197 1.81 4.82 -8.69
N THR A 198 3.11 4.65 -8.49
CA THR A 198 4.07 4.51 -9.60
C THR A 198 3.78 3.25 -10.41
N ASP A 199 4.30 3.18 -11.65
CA ASP A 199 4.06 2.03 -12.54
C ASP A 199 4.48 0.70 -11.92
N ASP A 200 5.51 0.70 -11.08
CA ASP A 200 6.07 -0.47 -10.39
C ASP A 200 5.61 -0.63 -8.93
N PHE A 201 4.64 0.18 -8.50
CA PHE A 201 4.09 0.18 -7.14
C PHE A 201 5.13 0.39 -6.03
N SER A 202 6.32 0.91 -6.36
CA SER A 202 7.39 1.19 -5.39
C SER A 202 7.18 2.49 -4.59
N GLY A 203 6.18 3.28 -4.98
CA GLY A 203 5.83 4.51 -4.30
C GLY A 203 4.59 5.16 -4.91
N VAL A 204 4.43 6.44 -4.63
CA VAL A 204 3.33 7.26 -5.12
C VAL A 204 3.82 8.57 -5.72
N ASN A 205 3.13 9.04 -6.75
CA ASN A 205 3.21 10.42 -7.20
C ASN A 205 2.15 11.24 -6.45
N ILE A 206 2.56 12.38 -5.91
CA ILE A 206 1.67 13.30 -5.22
C ILE A 206 0.92 14.14 -6.25
N CYS A 207 -0.40 14.23 -6.08
CA CYS A 207 -1.28 14.98 -6.96
C CYS A 207 -1.73 16.29 -6.33
N SER A 208 -2.12 17.25 -7.16
CA SER A 208 -2.65 18.53 -6.73
C SER A 208 -3.84 18.96 -7.58
N TRP A 209 -4.93 19.35 -6.91
CA TRP A 209 -6.13 19.81 -7.57
C TRP A 209 -6.03 21.30 -7.91
N ASN A 210 -6.11 21.62 -9.19
CA ASN A 210 -6.23 23.00 -9.64
C ASN A 210 -7.71 23.41 -9.71
N SER A 211 -8.16 24.16 -8.71
CA SER A 211 -9.54 24.66 -8.63
C SER A 211 -9.93 25.60 -9.77
N SER A 212 -8.97 26.31 -10.38
CA SER A 212 -9.23 27.24 -11.48
C SER A 212 -9.53 26.51 -12.79
N THR A 213 -8.94 25.33 -13.01
CA THR A 213 -9.18 24.52 -14.21
C THR A 213 -10.07 23.31 -13.95
N SER A 214 -10.40 23.02 -12.68
CA SER A 214 -11.08 21.80 -12.24
C SER A 214 -10.39 20.54 -12.78
N LYS A 215 -9.06 20.50 -12.68
CA LYS A 215 -8.23 19.39 -13.14
C LYS A 215 -7.22 19.01 -12.07
N CYS A 216 -6.99 17.71 -11.97
CA CYS A 216 -5.89 17.15 -11.22
C CYS A 216 -4.62 17.08 -12.07
N GLY A 217 -3.47 17.28 -11.46
CA GLY A 217 -2.16 17.15 -12.09
C GLY A 217 -1.10 16.82 -11.05
N ASP A 218 0.12 16.56 -11.52
CA ASP A 218 1.23 16.26 -10.62
C ASP A 218 1.54 17.49 -9.75
N ALA A 219 1.73 17.26 -8.45
CA ALA A 219 2.12 18.32 -7.53
C ALA A 219 3.58 18.71 -7.78
N ALA A 220 3.86 20.02 -7.74
CA ALA A 220 5.23 20.53 -7.82
C ALA A 220 5.96 20.42 -6.46
N ASP A 221 5.22 20.52 -5.36
CA ASP A 221 5.68 20.42 -3.98
C ASP A 221 4.48 20.13 -3.04
N VAL A 222 4.74 19.96 -1.74
CA VAL A 222 3.73 19.74 -0.69
C VAL A 222 3.39 21.00 0.12
N SER A 223 3.83 22.19 -0.31
CA SER A 223 3.69 23.44 0.46
C SER A 223 2.23 23.89 0.65
N ALA A 224 1.33 23.46 -0.24
CA ALA A 224 -0.10 23.72 -0.13
C ALA A 224 -0.81 22.79 0.88
N LEU A 225 -0.13 21.74 1.36
CA LEU A 225 -0.67 20.83 2.35
C LEU A 225 -0.55 21.45 3.76
N THR A 226 -1.48 21.05 4.61
CA THR A 226 -1.66 21.57 5.97
C THR A 226 -1.63 20.43 6.96
N SER A 227 -1.56 20.74 8.26
CA SER A 227 -1.66 19.73 9.31
C SER A 227 -2.92 18.86 9.24
N ALA A 228 -4.00 19.37 8.63
CA ALA A 228 -5.26 18.64 8.55
C ALA A 228 -5.31 17.63 7.39
N ASN A 229 -4.42 17.73 6.40
CA ASN A 229 -4.53 16.95 5.17
C ASN A 229 -3.21 16.39 4.65
N CYS A 230 -2.06 16.77 5.21
CA CYS A 230 -0.73 16.29 4.80
C CYS A 230 -0.66 14.75 4.74
N PHE A 231 -0.99 14.09 5.85
CA PHE A 231 -0.92 12.64 5.93
C PHE A 231 -1.92 11.95 5.00
N ASP A 232 -3.18 12.39 4.99
CA ASP A 232 -4.22 11.76 4.17
C ASP A 232 -4.01 11.97 2.68
N LYS A 233 -3.70 13.20 2.25
CA LYS A 233 -3.52 13.54 0.83
C LYS A 233 -2.25 12.98 0.23
N THR A 234 -1.32 12.53 1.07
CA THR A 234 -0.10 11.85 0.63
C THR A 234 -0.15 10.35 0.88
N ALA A 235 -1.30 9.81 1.30
CA ALA A 235 -1.47 8.39 1.63
C ALA A 235 -0.43 7.88 2.65
N GLY A 236 -0.05 8.72 3.63
CA GLY A 236 0.89 8.36 4.68
C GLY A 236 2.37 8.38 4.26
N TYR A 237 2.73 8.95 3.10
CA TYR A 237 4.13 9.13 2.70
C TYR A 237 4.75 10.43 3.24
N TYR A 238 3.91 11.36 3.68
CA TYR A 238 4.32 12.57 4.39
C TYR A 238 3.55 12.69 5.70
N TYR A 239 4.11 13.43 6.66
CA TYR A 239 3.48 13.72 7.95
C TYR A 239 3.65 15.19 8.31
N TRP A 240 2.78 15.70 9.19
CA TRP A 240 2.94 17.05 9.71
C TRP A 240 3.92 17.06 10.89
N ASP A 241 5.09 17.66 10.71
CA ASP A 241 6.13 17.72 11.76
C ASP A 241 5.86 18.78 12.85
N GLY A 242 4.74 19.49 12.72
CA GLY A 242 4.36 20.63 13.56
C GLY A 242 4.49 21.97 12.84
N SER A 243 5.30 22.04 11.79
CA SER A 243 5.57 23.25 11.01
C SER A 243 5.29 23.11 9.51
N ALA A 244 5.58 21.94 8.95
CA ALA A 244 5.46 21.65 7.53
C ALA A 244 5.04 20.20 7.28
N CYS A 245 4.63 19.94 6.04
CA CYS A 245 4.42 18.59 5.55
C CYS A 245 5.77 18.03 5.10
N SER A 246 6.26 17.03 5.83
CA SER A 246 7.62 16.49 5.70
C SER A 246 7.57 15.04 5.24
N GLU A 247 8.47 14.67 4.33
CA GLU A 247 8.52 13.30 3.78
C GLU A 247 8.99 12.31 4.85
N CYS A 248 8.40 11.13 4.83
CA CYS A 248 8.79 10.06 5.72
C CYS A 248 10.08 9.37 5.26
N SER A 249 10.89 8.97 6.24
CA SER A 249 12.12 8.20 6.02
C SER A 249 11.85 6.68 6.02
N GLY A 250 10.68 6.28 6.53
CA GLY A 250 10.23 4.90 6.64
C GLY A 250 10.99 4.10 7.69
N SER A 251 10.62 2.84 7.89
CA SER A 251 11.25 1.94 8.88
C SER A 251 12.70 1.53 8.56
N SER A 252 13.40 2.28 7.70
CA SER A 252 14.85 2.15 7.56
C SER A 252 15.47 2.54 8.90
N SER A 253 15.95 1.53 9.64
CA SER A 253 16.46 1.66 11.01
C SER A 253 17.79 2.42 11.10
N ASN A 254 18.05 3.39 10.22
CA ASN A 254 19.24 4.24 10.13
C ASN A 254 18.97 5.56 9.38
N GLY A 255 17.91 6.29 9.73
CA GLY A 255 17.54 7.57 9.12
C GLY A 255 17.82 8.83 9.95
N TYR A 256 18.67 8.79 10.98
CA TYR A 256 19.19 10.05 11.52
C TYR A 256 20.16 10.66 10.51
N ILE A 257 19.98 11.96 10.25
CA ILE A 257 20.79 12.85 9.38
C ILE A 257 20.23 12.95 7.96
N LEU A 258 19.36 13.93 7.73
CA LEU A 258 19.45 14.85 6.58
C LEU A 258 18.59 16.13 6.71
N ALA A 259 17.96 16.39 7.86
CA ALA A 259 17.20 17.64 8.10
C ALA A 259 18.05 18.90 8.41
N PHE A 260 19.34 18.95 8.05
CA PHE A 260 20.22 20.10 8.40
C PHE A 260 20.98 20.78 7.25
N ILE A 261 20.74 20.45 5.98
CA ILE A 261 21.44 21.11 4.85
C ILE A 261 20.65 22.32 4.28
N GLY A 262 19.57 22.75 4.94
CA GLY A 262 18.82 23.95 4.55
C GLY A 262 19.24 25.27 5.23
N PHE A 263 20.02 25.24 6.32
CA PHE A 263 20.18 26.42 7.19
C PHE A 263 21.59 27.01 7.29
N ILE A 264 22.61 26.40 6.67
CA ILE A 264 24.00 26.94 6.70
C ILE A 264 24.29 27.88 5.51
N ALA A 265 23.43 27.92 4.48
CA ALA A 265 23.63 28.82 3.34
C ALA A 265 23.18 30.28 3.56
N MET A 266 22.57 30.63 4.71
CA MET A 266 22.16 32.00 5.05
C MET A 266 23.02 32.69 6.12
N LEU A 267 24.14 32.09 6.54
CA LEU A 267 25.12 32.73 7.42
C LEU A 267 26.46 33.02 6.75
N MET A 268 26.50 32.95 5.42
CA MET A 268 27.64 33.43 4.62
C MET A 268 27.17 34.26 3.42
N PHE A 269 26.31 35.25 3.65
CA PHE A 269 26.19 36.48 2.86
C PHE A 269 25.64 37.61 3.73
#